data_AF-A0A955T561-F1
#
_entry.id   AF-A0A955T561-F1
#
_cell.length_a   1.000
_cell.length_b   1.000
_cell.length_c   1.000
_cell.angle_alpha   90.00
_cell.angle_beta   90.00
_cell.angle_gamma   90.00
#
_symmetry.space_group_name_H-M   'P 1'
#
loop_
_entity.id
_entity.type
_entity.pdbx_description
1 polymer ?
#
loop_
_entity_poly.entity_id
_entity_poly.type
_entity_poly.pdbx_seq_one_letter_code
_entity_poly.pdbx_strand_id
1 'polypeptide(L)'
;MSIRIVVSMILSVSMISTVYSSSVAPDSPVWKAGPTPLIEPGPAGTFCETSVKDPTVVWSDGAWHVFFTARGLGEYSIGYASSETFSGLRNAEKIRLGQLGGESESYAAAPQVFFFEPQGKWYLIFQTRDSNYQPSYSVSDKIWDVAGWSPPKPLIEKDSPGKWIDFWVICDQEQA
;
A
#
# COMPACT_ATOMS: atom_id res chain seq x y z
N MET A 1 66.68 14.49 7.86
CA MET A 1 66.09 14.81 6.55
C MET A 1 64.80 14.00 6.44
N SER A 2 63.66 14.60 6.78
CA SER A 2 62.36 13.90 6.81
C SER A 2 61.46 14.52 5.77
N ILE A 3 61.13 13.75 4.73
CA ILE A 3 60.20 14.13 3.67
C ILE A 3 58.79 13.91 4.20
N ARG A 4 57.99 14.99 4.27
CA ARG A 4 56.54 14.90 4.50
C ARG A 4 55.86 14.88 3.13
N ILE A 5 55.18 13.78 2.82
CA ILE A 5 54.28 13.69 1.67
C ILE A 5 52.91 14.19 2.15
N VAL A 6 52.41 15.26 1.54
CA VAL A 6 51.03 15.71 1.71
C VAL A 6 50.23 15.16 0.52
N VAL A 7 49.34 14.22 0.79
CA VAL A 7 48.37 13.74 -0.20
C VAL A 7 47.15 14.66 -0.12
N SER A 8 46.96 15.48 -1.15
CA SER A 8 45.74 16.29 -1.32
C SER A 8 44.71 15.44 -2.05
N MET A 9 43.60 15.12 -1.38
CA MET A 9 42.48 14.39 -1.95
C MET A 9 41.42 15.41 -2.36
N ILE A 10 41.24 15.60 -3.67
CA ILE A 10 40.21 16.50 -4.21
C ILE A 10 38.89 15.73 -4.20
N LEU A 11 37.97 16.12 -3.30
CA LEU A 11 36.61 15.59 -3.25
C LEU A 11 35.76 16.37 -4.26
N SER A 12 35.52 15.81 -5.45
CA SER A 12 34.57 16.38 -6.40
C SER A 12 33.14 16.04 -5.95
N VAL A 13 32.46 16.99 -5.32
CA VAL A 13 31.02 16.86 -5.02
C VAL A 13 30.25 17.20 -6.28
N SER A 14 29.85 16.18 -7.04
CA SER A 14 28.89 16.35 -8.13
C SER A 14 27.50 16.53 -7.52
N MET A 15 27.02 17.77 -7.45
CA MET A 15 25.62 18.07 -7.17
C MET A 15 24.78 17.56 -8.34
N ILE A 16 24.15 16.39 -8.17
CA ILE A 16 23.11 15.92 -9.07
C ILE A 16 21.85 16.72 -8.73
N SER A 17 21.62 17.81 -9.46
CA SER A 17 20.36 18.53 -9.39
C SER A 17 19.28 17.69 -10.05
N THR A 18 18.49 16.96 -9.25
CA THR A 18 17.28 16.30 -9.72
C THR A 18 16.30 17.37 -10.20
N VAL A 19 16.15 17.52 -11.51
CA VAL A 19 15.11 18.38 -12.08
C VAL A 19 13.77 17.65 -11.90
N TYR A 20 13.00 18.04 -10.89
CA TYR A 20 11.61 17.60 -10.77
C TYR A 20 10.80 18.30 -11.87
N SER A 21 10.56 17.60 -12.98
CA SER A 21 9.55 18.02 -13.93
C SER A 21 8.18 17.72 -13.34
N SER A 22 7.56 18.71 -12.69
CA SER A 22 6.15 18.63 -12.34
C SER A 22 5.33 18.64 -13.64
N SER A 23 4.94 17.46 -14.14
CA SER A 23 3.91 17.39 -15.17
C SER A 23 2.59 17.79 -14.52
N VAL A 24 2.15 19.03 -14.75
CA VAL A 24 0.79 19.43 -14.39
C VAL A 24 -0.16 18.58 -15.24
N ALA A 25 -1.14 17.95 -14.60
CA ALA A 25 -2.18 17.23 -15.34
C ALA A 25 -2.86 18.20 -16.32
N PRO A 26 -3.21 17.77 -17.54
CA PRO A 26 -3.91 18.65 -18.47
C PRO A 26 -5.25 19.09 -17.87
N ASP A 27 -5.69 20.32 -18.17
CA ASP A 27 -6.99 20.88 -17.71
C ASP A 27 -8.20 20.00 -18.09
N SER A 28 -8.02 19.11 -19.06
CA SER A 28 -9.03 18.14 -19.51
C SER A 28 -8.37 16.78 -19.75
N PRO A 29 -8.21 15.96 -18.69
CA PRO A 29 -7.60 14.64 -18.82
C PRO A 29 -8.52 13.70 -19.60
N VAL A 30 -7.94 12.96 -20.54
CA VAL A 30 -8.62 11.92 -21.31
C VAL A 30 -8.08 10.57 -20.89
N TRP A 31 -8.97 9.68 -20.48
CA TRP A 31 -8.62 8.34 -20.00
C TRP A 31 -8.95 7.29 -21.06
N LYS A 32 -8.08 6.28 -21.17
CA LYS A 32 -8.37 5.04 -21.92
C LYS A 32 -8.38 3.89 -20.94
N ALA A 33 -9.52 3.21 -20.83
CA ALA A 33 -9.60 1.97 -20.10
C ALA A 33 -8.93 0.85 -20.91
N GLY A 34 -8.19 -0.03 -20.23
CA GLY A 34 -7.72 -1.28 -20.84
C GLY A 34 -8.91 -2.16 -21.25
N PRO A 35 -8.73 -3.06 -22.23
CA PRO A 35 -9.84 -3.87 -22.77
C PRO A 35 -10.35 -4.93 -21.78
N THR A 36 -9.60 -5.22 -20.72
CA THR A 36 -9.87 -6.30 -19.77
C THR A 36 -9.46 -5.87 -18.35
N PRO A 37 -10.16 -6.32 -17.29
CA PRO A 37 -9.79 -6.04 -15.90
C PRO A 37 -8.45 -6.67 -15.49
N LEU A 38 -7.68 -5.98 -14.64
CA LEU A 38 -6.39 -6.48 -14.15
C LEU A 38 -6.52 -7.40 -12.95
N ILE A 39 -7.52 -7.18 -12.10
CA ILE A 39 -7.84 -8.07 -10.98
C ILE A 39 -9.34 -8.37 -11.10
N GLU A 40 -9.68 -9.64 -11.24
CA GLU A 40 -11.05 -10.12 -11.28
C GLU A 40 -11.39 -10.87 -9.98
N PRO A 41 -12.69 -10.97 -9.62
CA PRO A 41 -13.15 -11.88 -8.58
C PRO A 41 -12.58 -13.29 -8.76
N GLY A 42 -12.31 -13.98 -7.66
CA GLY A 42 -11.84 -15.36 -7.70
C GLY A 42 -12.96 -16.33 -8.10
N PRO A 43 -12.64 -17.61 -8.37
CA PRO A 43 -13.64 -18.66 -8.52
C PRO A 43 -14.56 -18.78 -7.29
N ALA A 44 -15.72 -19.41 -7.48
CA ALA A 44 -16.61 -19.77 -6.38
C ALA A 44 -15.87 -20.57 -5.29
N GLY A 45 -16.17 -20.28 -4.02
CA GLY A 45 -15.52 -20.82 -2.84
C GLY A 45 -14.26 -20.06 -2.39
N THR A 46 -13.84 -19.01 -3.09
CA THR A 46 -12.67 -18.19 -2.70
C THR A 46 -13.07 -16.96 -1.89
N PHE A 47 -12.14 -16.43 -1.09
CA PHE A 47 -12.35 -15.23 -0.27
C PHE A 47 -12.67 -13.94 -1.06
N CYS A 48 -12.51 -13.98 -2.38
CA CYS A 48 -12.80 -12.89 -3.30
C CYS A 48 -13.79 -13.29 -4.41
N GLU A 49 -14.59 -14.34 -4.21
CA GLU A 49 -15.53 -14.86 -5.22
C GLU A 49 -16.62 -13.87 -5.65
N THR A 50 -16.95 -12.89 -4.80
CA THR A 50 -18.03 -11.93 -5.05
C THR A 50 -17.53 -10.65 -5.70
N SER A 51 -16.46 -10.06 -5.16
CA SER A 51 -15.90 -8.82 -5.70
C SER A 51 -14.47 -8.56 -5.22
N VAL A 52 -13.76 -7.75 -6.00
CA VAL A 52 -12.50 -7.09 -5.64
C VAL A 52 -12.70 -5.58 -5.81
N LYS A 53 -12.27 -4.78 -4.82
CA LYS A 53 -12.59 -3.35 -4.76
C LYS A 53 -11.45 -2.54 -4.13
N ASP A 54 -11.56 -1.22 -4.21
CA ASP A 54 -10.79 -0.25 -3.42
C ASP A 54 -9.27 -0.51 -3.46
N PRO A 55 -8.66 -0.64 -4.65
CA PRO A 55 -7.25 -1.02 -4.75
C PRO A 55 -6.31 0.12 -4.35
N THR A 56 -5.20 -0.24 -3.75
CA THR A 56 -3.99 0.58 -3.66
C THR A 56 -2.85 -0.15 -4.38
N VAL A 57 -2.02 0.59 -5.12
CA VAL A 57 -1.01 0.03 -6.01
C VAL A 57 0.31 0.79 -5.88
N VAL A 58 1.41 0.06 -5.78
CA VAL A 58 2.78 0.61 -5.80
C VAL A 58 3.69 -0.27 -6.64
N TRP A 59 4.76 0.33 -7.18
CA TRP A 59 5.87 -0.39 -7.79
C TRP A 59 7.07 -0.30 -6.84
N SER A 60 7.54 -1.45 -6.35
CA SER A 60 8.71 -1.55 -5.48
C SER A 60 9.42 -2.87 -5.74
N ASP A 61 10.74 -2.91 -5.53
CA ASP A 61 11.52 -4.15 -5.55
C ASP A 61 11.33 -5.01 -6.82
N GLY A 62 11.10 -4.35 -7.96
CA GLY A 62 10.93 -5.02 -9.25
C GLY A 62 9.53 -5.60 -9.52
N ALA A 63 8.53 -5.28 -8.70
CA ALA A 63 7.16 -5.77 -8.88
C ALA A 63 6.09 -4.70 -8.60
N TRP A 64 4.93 -4.90 -9.24
CA TRP A 64 3.69 -4.24 -8.87
C TRP A 64 3.09 -4.98 -7.69
N HIS A 65 2.73 -4.24 -6.65
CA HIS A 65 2.05 -4.73 -5.46
C HIS A 65 0.67 -4.10 -5.39
N VAL A 66 -0.38 -4.91 -5.33
CA VAL A 66 -1.77 -4.45 -5.22
C VAL A 66 -2.38 -5.03 -3.96
N PHE A 67 -2.87 -4.14 -3.09
CA PHE A 67 -3.76 -4.52 -1.99
C PHE A 67 -5.17 -4.07 -2.35
N PHE A 68 -6.19 -4.88 -2.03
CA PHE A 68 -7.57 -4.60 -2.41
C PHE A 68 -8.55 -5.16 -1.37
N THR A 69 -9.74 -4.57 -1.28
CA THR A 69 -10.87 -5.17 -0.56
C THR A 69 -11.37 -6.39 -1.34
N ALA A 70 -11.38 -7.55 -0.71
CA ALA A 70 -12.00 -8.78 -1.20
C ALA A 70 -13.35 -9.01 -0.53
N ARG A 71 -14.37 -9.38 -1.33
CA ARG A 71 -15.65 -9.93 -0.84
C ARG A 71 -15.79 -11.37 -1.33
N GLY A 72 -16.08 -12.27 -0.39
CA GLY A 72 -16.39 -13.67 -0.69
C GLY A 72 -16.72 -14.40 0.61
N LEU A 73 -17.43 -15.52 0.51
CA LEU A 73 -17.79 -16.35 1.67
C LEU A 73 -18.56 -15.56 2.77
N GLY A 74 -19.29 -14.52 2.39
CA GLY A 74 -20.01 -13.65 3.32
C GLY A 74 -19.17 -12.56 4.01
N GLU A 75 -17.84 -12.54 3.84
CA GLU A 75 -16.92 -11.67 4.58
C GLU A 75 -16.31 -10.57 3.71
N TYR A 76 -15.74 -9.54 4.36
CA TYR A 76 -14.81 -8.58 3.76
C TYR A 76 -13.42 -8.78 4.35
N SER A 77 -12.41 -8.85 3.50
CA SER A 77 -11.01 -8.92 3.93
C SER A 77 -10.12 -8.13 2.98
N ILE A 78 -8.85 -7.96 3.31
CA ILE A 78 -7.85 -7.44 2.38
C ILE A 78 -7.20 -8.61 1.64
N GLY A 79 -7.11 -8.49 0.33
CA GLY A 79 -6.32 -9.36 -0.54
C GLY A 79 -5.05 -8.65 -1.02
N TYR A 80 -4.05 -9.46 -1.38
CA TYR A 80 -2.80 -9.04 -1.99
C TYR A 80 -2.56 -9.81 -3.30
N ALA A 81 -2.05 -9.12 -4.31
CA ALA A 81 -1.56 -9.72 -5.55
C ALA A 81 -0.32 -8.96 -6.03
N SER A 82 0.62 -9.67 -6.64
CA SER A 82 1.82 -9.05 -7.21
C SER A 82 2.27 -9.65 -8.51
N SER A 83 2.91 -8.83 -9.35
CA SER A 83 3.53 -9.29 -10.59
C SER A 83 4.64 -8.34 -11.04
N GLU A 84 5.71 -8.87 -11.64
CA GLU A 84 6.79 -8.08 -12.25
C GLU A 84 6.29 -7.21 -13.42
N THR A 85 5.14 -7.52 -14.00
CA THR A 85 4.54 -6.71 -15.07
C THR A 85 3.14 -6.30 -14.70
N PHE A 86 2.73 -5.11 -15.11
CA PHE A 86 1.39 -4.61 -14.78
C PHE A 86 0.29 -5.51 -15.38
N SER A 87 0.51 -6.03 -16.59
CA SER A 87 -0.41 -6.98 -17.24
C SER A 87 -0.41 -8.36 -16.57
N GLY A 88 0.69 -8.76 -15.94
CA GLY A 88 0.79 -10.03 -15.24
C GLY A 88 -0.10 -10.13 -14.00
N LEU A 89 -0.57 -9.00 -13.45
CA LEU A 89 -1.56 -8.95 -12.37
C LEU A 89 -2.85 -9.74 -12.69
N ARG A 90 -3.21 -9.87 -13.98
CA ARG A 90 -4.37 -10.66 -14.43
C ARG A 90 -4.35 -12.11 -13.95
N ASN A 91 -3.15 -12.68 -13.92
CA ASN A 91 -2.93 -14.09 -13.59
C ASN A 91 -2.23 -14.25 -12.23
N ALA A 92 -1.99 -13.15 -11.51
CA ALA A 92 -1.34 -13.20 -10.22
C ALA A 92 -2.20 -13.95 -9.21
N GLU A 93 -1.55 -14.74 -8.35
CA GLU A 93 -2.20 -15.34 -7.20
C GLU A 93 -2.77 -14.24 -6.30
N LYS A 94 -4.02 -14.43 -5.86
CA LYS A 94 -4.68 -13.56 -4.89
C LYS A 94 -4.57 -14.21 -3.52
N ILE A 95 -3.89 -13.55 -2.59
CA ILE A 95 -3.62 -14.06 -1.25
C ILE A 95 -4.44 -13.24 -0.25
N ARG A 96 -5.14 -13.92 0.67
CA ARG A 96 -5.92 -13.26 1.74
C ARG A 96 -5.02 -12.86 2.90
N LEU A 97 -5.16 -11.62 3.39
CA LEU A 97 -4.53 -11.12 4.61
C LEU A 97 -5.51 -11.25 5.78
N GLY A 98 -5.76 -12.49 6.19
CA GLY A 98 -6.77 -12.80 7.22
C GLY A 98 -6.45 -12.21 8.60
N GLN A 99 -5.17 -11.95 8.89
CA GLN A 99 -4.70 -11.37 10.14
C GLN A 99 -5.07 -9.89 10.35
N LEU A 100 -5.60 -9.22 9.33
CA LEU A 100 -5.97 -7.79 9.38
C LEU A 100 -7.39 -7.54 9.88
N GLY A 101 -8.17 -8.59 10.15
CA GLY A 101 -9.51 -8.46 10.71
C GLY A 101 -9.49 -7.80 12.10
N GLY A 102 -10.50 -6.97 12.38
CA GLY A 102 -10.70 -6.37 13.69
C GLY A 102 -10.99 -7.37 14.81
N GLU A 103 -10.92 -6.93 16.05
CA GLU A 103 -11.17 -7.77 17.22
C GLU A 103 -12.64 -8.17 17.36
N SER A 104 -13.56 -7.25 17.02
CA SER A 104 -15.00 -7.46 17.15
C SER A 104 -15.59 -8.33 16.06
N GLU A 105 -15.04 -8.26 14.85
CA GLU A 105 -15.48 -9.01 13.67
C GLU A 105 -14.33 -9.11 12.67
N SER A 106 -14.22 -10.26 12.01
CA SER A 106 -13.29 -10.46 10.89
C SER A 106 -13.71 -9.62 9.68
N TYR A 107 -13.32 -8.35 9.69
CA TYR A 107 -13.57 -7.35 8.66
C TYR A 107 -12.34 -6.47 8.45
N ALA A 108 -11.91 -6.32 7.20
CA ALA A 108 -10.92 -5.33 6.77
C ALA A 108 -11.23 -4.85 5.34
N ALA A 109 -11.13 -3.54 5.08
CA ALA A 109 -11.45 -2.95 3.78
C ALA A 109 -10.74 -1.62 3.51
N ALA A 110 -10.79 -1.18 2.24
CA ALA A 110 -10.27 0.09 1.72
C ALA A 110 -8.80 0.35 2.07
N PRO A 111 -7.87 -0.51 1.61
CA PRO A 111 -6.45 -0.37 1.91
C PRO A 111 -5.81 0.83 1.19
N GLN A 112 -4.86 1.48 1.87
CA GLN A 112 -3.85 2.36 1.29
C GLN A 112 -2.46 1.91 1.75
N VAL A 113 -1.55 1.62 0.83
CA VAL A 113 -0.17 1.21 1.14
C VAL A 113 0.82 2.32 0.79
N PHE A 114 1.79 2.56 1.67
CA PHE A 114 2.93 3.43 1.40
C PHE A 114 4.15 3.03 2.24
N PHE A 115 5.33 3.45 1.80
CA PHE A 115 6.55 3.31 2.58
C PHE A 115 6.76 4.56 3.42
N PHE A 116 6.87 4.39 4.73
CA PHE A 116 7.13 5.46 5.67
C PHE A 116 8.64 5.50 5.99
N GLU A 117 9.35 6.31 5.21
CA GLU A 117 10.81 6.42 5.26
C GLU A 117 11.39 6.69 6.66
N PRO A 118 10.81 7.59 7.50
CA PRO A 118 11.37 7.89 8.83
C PRO A 118 11.49 6.67 9.75
N GLN A 119 10.68 5.63 9.53
CA GLN A 119 10.74 4.38 10.29
C GLN A 119 11.27 3.19 9.47
N GLY A 120 11.51 3.37 8.17
CA GLY A 120 11.93 2.30 7.28
C GLY A 120 10.91 1.16 7.18
N LYS A 121 9.60 1.47 7.23
CA LYS A 121 8.53 0.46 7.24
C LYS A 121 7.47 0.73 6.19
N TRP A 122 6.89 -0.34 5.67
CA TRP A 122 5.65 -0.28 4.93
C TRP A 122 4.48 -0.13 5.90
N TYR A 123 3.58 0.79 5.58
CA TYR A 123 2.31 1.00 6.26
C TYR A 123 1.18 0.59 5.34
N LEU A 124 0.20 -0.12 5.89
CA LEU A 124 -1.06 -0.42 5.26
C LEU A 124 -2.15 0.19 6.14
N ILE A 125 -2.75 1.27 5.68
CA ILE A 125 -3.91 1.93 6.30
C ILE A 125 -5.18 1.26 5.77
N PHE A 126 -6.17 1.02 6.62
CA PHE A 126 -7.44 0.41 6.25
C PHE A 126 -8.49 0.66 7.34
N GLN A 127 -9.67 0.08 7.19
CA GLN A 127 -10.72 0.10 8.21
C GLN A 127 -11.13 -1.30 8.68
N THR A 128 -11.34 -1.46 9.98
CA THR A 128 -11.93 -2.66 10.60
C THR A 128 -13.37 -2.41 11.03
N ARG A 129 -14.12 -3.44 11.48
CA ARG A 129 -15.49 -3.22 11.99
C ARG A 129 -15.53 -2.71 13.42
N ASP A 130 -14.39 -2.71 14.11
CA ASP A 130 -14.26 -2.16 15.46
C ASP A 130 -14.77 -0.73 15.50
N SER A 131 -15.37 -0.34 16.62
CA SER A 131 -15.94 1.00 16.84
C SER A 131 -16.84 1.50 15.70
N ASN A 132 -17.51 0.61 14.93
CA ASN A 132 -18.25 0.96 13.71
C ASN A 132 -17.39 1.69 12.67
N TYR A 133 -16.45 0.95 12.07
CA TYR A 133 -15.48 1.42 11.07
C TYR A 133 -14.31 2.23 11.63
N GLN A 134 -13.45 1.55 12.39
CA GLN A 134 -12.24 2.08 13.01
C GLN A 134 -11.10 2.26 11.98
N PRO A 135 -10.55 3.48 11.80
CA PRO A 135 -9.31 3.66 11.04
C PRO A 135 -8.18 2.89 11.72
N SER A 136 -7.51 2.05 10.95
CA SER A 136 -6.50 1.14 11.45
C SER A 136 -5.27 1.13 10.55
N TYR A 137 -4.15 0.69 11.10
CA TYR A 137 -2.94 0.43 10.34
C TYR A 137 -2.32 -0.91 10.72
N SER A 138 -1.54 -1.44 9.78
CA SER A 138 -0.60 -2.54 9.98
C SER A 138 0.74 -2.14 9.38
N VAL A 139 1.83 -2.69 9.90
CA VAL A 139 3.19 -2.42 9.40
C VAL A 139 3.91 -3.70 9.00
N SER A 140 4.82 -3.60 8.02
CA SER A 140 5.72 -4.66 7.59
C SER A 140 7.08 -4.10 7.22
N ASP A 141 8.15 -4.90 7.38
CA ASP A 141 9.48 -4.56 6.86
C ASP A 141 9.58 -4.78 5.34
N LYS A 142 8.73 -5.65 4.78
CA LYS A 142 8.75 -6.03 3.36
C LYS A 142 7.33 -6.07 2.83
N ILE A 143 7.05 -5.34 1.75
CA ILE A 143 5.72 -5.24 1.16
C ILE A 143 5.15 -6.60 0.70
N TRP A 144 6.02 -7.51 0.25
CA TRP A 144 5.62 -8.85 -0.21
C TRP A 144 5.53 -9.91 0.90
N ASP A 145 5.92 -9.59 2.13
CA ASP A 145 5.79 -10.51 3.25
C ASP A 145 4.36 -10.51 3.78
N VAL A 146 3.49 -11.27 3.10
CA VAL A 146 2.05 -11.33 3.39
C VAL A 146 1.77 -11.76 4.83
N ALA A 147 2.62 -12.60 5.42
CA ALA A 147 2.50 -13.05 6.80
C ALA A 147 3.14 -12.09 7.81
N GLY A 148 4.09 -11.25 7.36
CA GLY A 148 4.85 -10.32 8.19
C GLY A 148 4.11 -9.02 8.58
N TRP A 149 2.93 -8.76 8.02
CA TRP A 149 2.09 -7.65 8.44
C TRP A 149 1.63 -7.80 9.90
N SER A 150 1.87 -6.77 10.72
CA SER A 150 1.46 -6.76 12.12
C SER A 150 -0.06 -6.88 12.31
N PRO A 151 -0.55 -7.32 13.48
CA PRO A 151 -1.97 -7.16 13.83
C PRO A 151 -2.44 -5.70 13.67
N PRO A 152 -3.73 -5.47 13.35
CA PRO A 152 -4.29 -4.13 13.22
C PRO A 152 -4.14 -3.33 14.50
N LYS A 153 -3.84 -2.04 14.38
CA LYS A 153 -3.89 -1.08 15.47
C LYS A 153 -4.71 0.14 15.05
N PRO A 154 -5.47 0.77 15.96
CA PRO A 154 -6.12 2.04 15.68
C PRO A 154 -5.11 3.09 15.20
N LEU A 155 -5.40 3.74 14.06
CA LEU A 155 -4.62 4.89 13.58
C LEU A 155 -4.88 6.12 14.46
N ILE A 156 -6.15 6.31 14.82
CA ILE A 156 -6.64 7.31 15.78
C ILE A 156 -7.78 6.66 16.58
N GLU A 157 -7.94 6.98 17.85
CA GLU A 157 -9.10 6.48 18.60
C GLU A 157 -10.38 7.16 18.11
N LYS A 158 -11.39 6.35 17.77
CA LYS A 158 -12.67 6.85 17.28
C LYS A 158 -13.61 7.13 18.45
N ASP A 159 -14.09 8.37 18.54
CA ASP A 159 -14.92 8.88 19.64
C ASP A 159 -16.39 9.13 19.24
N SER A 160 -16.79 8.64 18.06
CA SER A 160 -18.14 8.88 17.52
C SER A 160 -18.84 7.58 17.09
N PRO A 161 -20.20 7.52 17.15
CA PRO A 161 -20.95 6.36 16.68
C PRO A 161 -21.09 6.29 15.15
N GLY A 162 -20.73 7.37 14.43
CA GLY A 162 -20.90 7.47 12.98
C GLY A 162 -20.04 6.48 12.21
N LYS A 163 -20.42 6.13 10.98
CA LYS A 163 -19.59 5.32 10.09
C LYS A 163 -18.54 6.19 9.42
N TRP A 164 -17.26 5.85 9.57
CA TRP A 164 -16.14 6.51 8.89
C TRP A 164 -15.54 5.54 7.87
N ILE A 165 -15.24 5.96 6.65
CA ILE A 165 -14.70 5.07 5.61
C ILE A 165 -13.64 5.78 4.78
N ASP A 166 -12.83 4.97 4.10
CA ASP A 166 -11.93 5.33 3.02
C ASP A 166 -10.83 6.29 3.50
N PHE A 167 -10.11 5.84 4.52
CA PHE A 167 -9.04 6.59 5.16
C PHE A 167 -7.82 6.72 4.25
N TRP A 168 -7.20 7.90 4.26
CA TRP A 168 -6.06 8.23 3.42
C TRP A 168 -5.07 9.10 4.19
N VAL A 169 -3.81 8.70 4.20
CA VAL A 169 -2.69 9.41 4.82
C VAL A 169 -1.82 10.03 3.73
N ILE A 170 -1.41 11.28 3.96
CA ILE A 170 -0.39 11.99 3.20
C ILE A 170 0.35 12.90 4.18
N CYS A 171 1.67 12.94 4.08
CA CYS A 171 2.53 13.77 4.90
C CYS A 171 3.22 14.83 4.02
N ASP A 172 3.46 16.01 4.57
CA ASP A 172 4.44 16.94 4.02
C ASP A 172 5.82 16.69 4.67
N GLN A 173 6.82 17.50 4.31
CA GLN A 173 8.18 17.36 4.84
C GLN A 173 8.32 17.79 6.30
N GLU A 174 7.40 18.60 6.83
CA GLU A 174 7.44 19.11 8.20
C GLU A 174 6.70 18.19 9.18
N GLN A 175 5.74 17.41 8.68
CA GLN A 175 4.82 16.55 9.44
C GLN A 175 4.87 15.09 8.97
N ALA A 176 6.08 14.56 8.81
CA ALA A 176 6.34 13.14 8.57
C ALA A 176 6.53 12.39 9.89
#